data_AF-A0A396GVB1-F1
#
_entry.id   AF-A0A396GVB1-F1
#
_cell.length_a   1.000
_cell.length_b   1.000
_cell.length_c   1.000
_cell.angle_alpha   90.00
_cell.angle_beta   90.00
_cell.angle_gamma   90.00
#
_symmetry.space_group_name_H-M   'P 1'
#
loop_
_entity.id
_entity.type
_entity.pdbx_description
1 polymer ?
#
loop_
_entity_poly.entity_id
_entity_poly.type
_entity_poly.pdbx_seq_one_letter_code
_entity_poly.pdbx_strand_id
1 'polypeptide(L)' 'MVLLFNSRLRIFPGNLKSKWSGPFMVKEVKPYGAVELEDPATKASWILNGQRLEPYFDGEFDRLTSTISLDNP' A
#
# COMPACT_ATOMS: atom_id res chain seq x y z
N MET A 1 4.31 6.88 0.11
CA MET A 1 3.70 5.88 1.03
C MET A 1 2.46 5.31 0.38
N VAL A 2 1.91 4.19 0.85
CA VAL A 2 0.70 3.57 0.30
C VAL A 2 -0.28 3.15 1.39
N LEU A 3 -1.56 3.26 1.09
CA LEU A 3 -2.63 2.69 1.91
C LEU A 3 -2.92 1.27 1.44
N LEU A 4 -3.24 0.38 2.40
CA LEU A 4 -3.57 -1.00 2.11
C LEU A 4 -5.08 -1.22 2.24
N PHE A 5 -5.72 -1.74 1.19
CA PHE A 5 -7.12 -2.11 1.25
C PHE A 5 -7.35 -3.35 2.12
N ASN A 6 -8.03 -3.18 3.25
CA ASN A 6 -8.45 -4.28 4.10
C ASN A 6 -9.85 -4.75 3.73
N SER A 7 -9.91 -5.79 2.89
CA SER A 7 -11.16 -6.39 2.42
C SER A 7 -11.85 -7.30 3.46
N ARG A 8 -11.32 -7.44 4.68
CA ARG A 8 -11.94 -8.27 5.71
C ARG A 8 -13.26 -7.61 6.15
N LEU A 9 -14.34 -8.02 5.49
CA LEU A 9 -15.71 -7.65 5.81
C LEU A 9 -16.01 -8.10 7.25
N ARG A 10 -16.05 -7.17 8.21
CA ARG A 10 -16.75 -7.44 9.46
C ARG A 10 -18.24 -7.36 9.12
N ILE A 11 -18.93 -8.50 9.23
CA ILE A 11 -20.39 -8.59 9.11
C ILE A 11 -20.98 -7.83 10.30
N PHE A 12 -21.20 -6.53 10.13
CA PHE A 12 -21.96 -5.72 11.05
C PHE A 12 -23.38 -5.54 10.51
N PRO A 13 -24.40 -5.36 11.36
CA PRO A 13 -25.78 -5.08 10.96
C PRO A 13 -25.97 -3.64 10.40
N GLY A 14 -24.96 -3.09 9.72
CA GLY A 14 -24.94 -1.77 9.09
C GLY A 14 -23.85 -1.68 8.02
N ASN A 15 -23.95 -0.69 7.11
CA ASN A 15 -23.19 -0.57 5.86
C ASN A 15 -21.76 -1.15 5.87
N LEU A 16 -21.46 -1.95 4.84
CA LEU A 16 -20.13 -2.49 4.54
C LEU A 16 -19.16 -1.35 4.26
N LYS A 17 -18.43 -0.89 5.28
CA LYS A 17 -17.33 0.06 5.09
C LYS A 17 -16.04 -0.72 4.84
N SER A 18 -15.59 -0.71 3.59
CA SER A 18 -14.21 -1.07 3.25
C SER A 18 -13.26 -0.20 4.06
N LYS A 19 -12.25 -0.79 4.72
CA LYS A 19 -11.30 -0.04 5.54
C LYS A 19 -9.95 0.01 4.83
N TRP A 20 -9.41 1.22 4.67
CA TRP A 20 -8.02 1.43 4.31
C TRP A 20 -7.17 1.35 5.59
N SER A 21 -6.18 0.48 5.60
CA SER A 21 -5.13 0.45 6.62
C SER A 21 -4.04 1.45 6.25
N GLY A 22 -3.42 2.04 7.26
CA GLY A 22 -2.61 3.27 7.21
C GLY A 22 -1.43 3.32 6.22
N PRO A 23 -0.60 4.36 6.32
CA PRO A 23 0.45 4.60 5.34
C PRO A 23 1.65 3.69 5.58
N PHE A 24 1.95 2.86 4.59
CA PHE A 24 3.09 1.95 4.57
C PHE A 24 4.16 2.45 3.57
N MET A 25 5.41 2.05 3.82
CA MET A 25 6.50 2.32 2.90
C MET A 25 6.65 1.15 1.92
N VAL A 26 6.80 1.44 0.62
CA VAL A 26 7.10 0.41 -0.37
C VAL A 26 8.61 0.18 -0.35
N LYS A 27 9.01 -1.06 -0.11
CA LYS A 27 10.42 -1.46 -0.04
C LYS A 27 10.91 -2.02 -1.36
N GLU A 28 10.13 -2.89 -1.99
CA GLU A 28 10.47 -3.50 -3.28
C GLU A 28 9.20 -3.88 -4.04
N VAL A 29 9.21 -3.69 -5.36
CA VAL A 29 8.21 -4.24 -6.27
C VAL A 29 8.82 -5.42 -7.00
N LYS A 30 8.21 -6.60 -6.84
CA LYS A 30 8.64 -7.83 -7.50
C LYS A 30 8.16 -7.83 -8.96
N PRO A 31 8.91 -8.48 -9.87
CA PRO A 31 8.57 -8.50 -11.31
C PRO A 31 7.21 -9.12 -11.63
N TYR A 32 6.65 -9.91 -10.71
CA TYR A 32 5.33 -10.53 -10.81
C TYR A 32 4.19 -9.69 -10.18
N GLY A 33 4.44 -8.41 -9.86
CA GLY A 33 3.42 -7.47 -9.36
C GLY A 33 3.10 -7.58 -7.86
N ALA A 34 3.85 -8.39 -7.11
CA ALA A 34 3.81 -8.34 -5.65
C ALA A 34 4.67 -7.17 -5.14
N VAL A 35 4.28 -6.60 -4.01
CA VAL A 35 4.92 -5.45 -3.41
C VAL A 35 5.26 -5.80 -1.96
N GLU A 36 6.53 -5.62 -1.60
CA GLU A 36 6.97 -5.66 -0.21
C GLU A 36 6.70 -4.30 0.43
N LEU A 37 5.86 -4.30 1.46
CA LEU A 37 5.61 -3.15 2.31
C LEU A 37 6.39 -3.25 3.60
N GLU A 38 6.75 -2.10 4.16
CA GLU A 38 7.31 -1.93 5.48
C GLU A 38 6.43 -0.97 6.29
N ASP A 39 6.15 -1.34 7.54
CA ASP A 39 5.59 -0.44 8.54
C ASP A 39 6.70 0.51 9.06
N PRO A 40 6.60 1.82 8.86
CA PRO A 40 7.62 2.76 9.33
C PRO A 40 7.77 2.77 10.86
N ALA A 41 6.73 2.43 11.61
CA ALA A 41 6.73 2.44 13.07
C ALA A 41 7.34 1.16 13.67
N THR A 42 6.97 0.01 13.13
CA THR A 42 7.39 -1.30 13.67
C THR A 42 8.56 -1.94 12.93
N LYS A 43 8.90 -1.41 11.73
CA LYS A 43 9.88 -2.00 10.80
C LYS A 43 9.54 -3.43 10.36
N ALA A 44 8.31 -3.88 10.60
CA ALA A 44 7.81 -5.13 10.09
C ALA A 44 7.58 -5.00 8.58
N SER A 45 7.99 -6.01 7.81
CA SER A 45 7.71 -6.08 6.38
C SER A 45 6.86 -7.28 6.00
N TRP A 46 6.07 -7.12 4.94
CA TRP A 46 5.25 -8.19 4.37
C TRP A 46 5.06 -7.99 2.88
N ILE A 47 4.90 -9.10 2.16
CA ILE A 47 4.68 -9.13 0.72
C ILE A 47 3.19 -9.32 0.45
N LEU A 48 2.63 -8.50 -0.44
CA LEU A 48 1.23 -8.60 -0.85
C LEU A 48 1.04 -8.25 -2.33
N ASN A 49 -0.11 -8.56 -2.90
CA ASN A 49 -0.42 -8.22 -4.30
C ASN A 49 -0.66 -6.72 -4.48
N GLY A 50 0.07 -6.08 -5.38
CA GLY A 50 0.02 -4.63 -5.62
C GLY A 50 -1.36 -4.07 -5.98
N GLN A 51 -2.30 -4.91 -6.44
CA GLN A 51 -3.69 -4.53 -6.78
C GLN A 51 -4.49 -3.93 -5.63
N ARG A 52 -4.04 -4.10 -4.37
CA ARG A 52 -4.75 -3.64 -3.16
C ARG A 52 -4.10 -2.41 -2.52
N LEU A 53 -3.25 -1.70 -3.26
CA LEU A 53 -2.52 -0.53 -2.78
C LEU A 53 -3.05 0.74 -3.44
N GLU A 54 -3.23 1.79 -2.64
CA GLU A 54 -3.56 3.14 -3.11
C GLU A 54 -2.44 4.10 -2.69
N PRO A 55 -1.93 4.97 -3.58
CA PRO A 55 -0.94 5.97 -3.22
C PRO A 55 -1.45 6.89 -2.11
N TYR A 56 -0.63 7.09 -1.07
CA TYR A 56 -0.94 8.05 -0.02
C TYR A 56 -0.27 9.39 -0.38
N PHE A 57 -1.10 10.36 -0.78
CA PHE A 57 -0.67 11.72 -1.11
C PHE A 57 -0.69 12.58 0.15
N ASP A 58 0.42 12.56 0.88
CA ASP A 58 0.72 13.59 1.88
C ASP A 58 1.73 14.55 1.26
N GLY A 59 1.45 15.86 1.31
CA GLY A 59 2.12 16.88 0.49
C GLY A 59 3.65 16.97 0.65
N GLU A 60 4.20 16.34 1.68
CA GLU A 60 5.64 16.28 1.96
C GLU A 60 6.34 15.06 1.30
N PHE A 61 5.62 13.96 1.06
CA PHE A 61 6.19 12.69 0.57
C PHE A 61 6.27 12.58 -0.96
N ASP A 62 5.56 13.44 -1.69
CA ASP A 62 5.43 13.40 -3.15
C ASP A 62 6.77 13.60 -3.90
N ARG A 63 7.75 14.22 -3.23
CA ARG A 63 9.09 14.51 -3.76
C ARG A 63 10.04 13.30 -3.80
N LEU A 64 9.79 12.27 -2.98
CA LEU A 64 10.62 11.07 -2.91
C LEU A 64 10.07 9.93 -3.79
N THR A 65 8.79 10.00 -4.15
CA THR A 65 8.07 8.98 -4.92
C THR A 65 8.16 9.16 -6.44
N SER A 66 8.80 10.23 -6.94
CA SER A 66 8.79 10.60 -8.36
C SER A 66 9.69 9.74 -9.28
N THR A 67 10.36 8.71 -8.78
CA THR A 67 11.28 7.89 -9.61
C THR A 67 11.08 6.39 -9.37
N ILE A 68 9.88 5.89 -9.61
CA ILE A 68 9.73 4.49 -10.04
C ILE A 68 8.91 4.53 -11.32
N SER A 69 9.55 4.98 -12.39
CA SER A 69 9.05 4.74 -13.75
C SER A 69 9.00 3.22 -13.94
N LEU A 70 7.81 2.65 -13.98
CA LEU A 70 7.59 1.31 -14.50
C LEU A 70 7.78 1.41 -16.02
N ASP A 71 9.03 1.46 -16.46
CA ASP A 71 9.34 1.22 -17.87
C ASP A 71 8.94 -0.24 -18.16
N ASN A 72 7.84 -0.36 -18.90
CA ASN A 72 7.36 -1.61 -19.43
C ASN A 72 8.31 -2.03 -20.58
N PRO A 73 8.68 -3.32 -20.69
CA PRO A 73 9.59 -3.80 -21.74
C PRO A 73 9.03 -3.65 -23.15
#